data_AF-A0A5D5AHW2-F1
#
_entry.id   AF-A0A5D5AHW2-F1
#
_cell.length_a   1.000
_cell.length_b   1.000
_cell.length_c   1.000
_cell.angle_alpha   90.00
_cell.angle_beta   90.00
_cell.angle_gamma   90.00
#
_symmetry.space_group_name_H-M   'P 1'
#
loop_
_entity.id
_entity.type
_entity.pdbx_description
1 polymer ?
#
loop_
_entity_poly.entity_id
_entity_poly.type
_entity_poly.pdbx_seq_one_letter_code
_entity_poly.pdbx_strand_id
1 'polypeptide(L)'
;MPYHDTLEHLLEECELANARLEAFRERATSRFTRDGLSMDEADGVGEPVASAATLEYALPERDRDRFRERRDRIERKCNAAHEQGVELRLRNLVNTFGLQPPHRDVLVVALLPDLDPGVTDSMTGLTDERSTTRPTVGLCADLFADSPAAFASAVRLLFDESPLVDADLVTLKRPDDPSASILEGVVAVEDRIRSYLLGSDGLDPALQTHLERETRIQDQPLTIEDATRPPRTC
;
A
#
# COMPACT_ATOMS: atom_id res chain seq x y z
N MET A 1 6.44 -24.34 7.86
CA MET A 1 6.99 -24.42 6.49
C MET A 1 7.31 -23.00 6.05
N PRO A 2 8.50 -22.75 5.47
CA PRO A 2 8.87 -21.46 4.88
C PRO A 2 7.96 -21.13 3.68
N TYR A 3 7.98 -19.88 3.22
CA TYR A 3 7.42 -19.52 1.92
C TYR A 3 8.33 -20.03 0.79
N HIS A 4 7.73 -20.53 -0.28
CA HIS A 4 8.47 -21.03 -1.46
C HIS A 4 8.69 -19.94 -2.50
N ASP A 5 7.82 -18.93 -2.53
CA ASP A 5 7.90 -17.79 -3.44
C ASP A 5 7.27 -16.52 -2.82
N THR A 6 7.38 -15.41 -3.55
CA THR A 6 6.83 -14.11 -3.12
C THR A 6 5.31 -14.06 -3.10
N LEU A 7 4.63 -14.89 -3.90
CA LEU A 7 3.18 -14.86 -4.04
C LEU A 7 2.53 -15.55 -2.83
N GLU A 8 3.07 -16.68 -2.36
CA GLU A 8 2.63 -17.35 -1.14
C GLU A 8 2.72 -16.40 0.07
N HIS A 9 3.81 -15.62 0.16
CA HIS A 9 3.97 -14.60 1.20
C HIS A 9 2.93 -13.49 1.06
N LEU A 10 2.78 -12.93 -0.15
CA LEU A 10 1.85 -11.84 -0.41
C LEU A 10 0.39 -12.22 -0.11
N LEU A 11 -0.02 -13.44 -0.50
CA LEU A 11 -1.37 -13.93 -0.26
C LEU A 11 -1.66 -14.09 1.24
N GLU A 12 -0.72 -14.65 2.03
CA GLU A 12 -0.93 -14.78 3.48
C GLU A 12 -0.97 -13.41 4.19
N GLU A 13 -0.24 -12.41 3.68
CA GLU A 13 -0.33 -11.02 4.12
C GLU A 13 -1.71 -10.41 3.81
N CYS A 14 -2.22 -10.64 2.60
CA CYS A 14 -3.55 -10.20 2.19
C CYS A 14 -4.65 -10.88 3.02
N GLU A 15 -4.56 -12.19 3.27
CA GLU A 15 -5.49 -12.91 4.15
C GLU A 15 -5.48 -12.36 5.59
N LEU A 16 -4.34 -11.88 6.07
CA LEU A 16 -4.25 -11.26 7.38
C LEU A 16 -4.88 -9.86 7.38
N ALA A 17 -4.61 -9.06 6.35
CA ALA A 17 -5.23 -7.75 6.17
C ALA A 17 -6.76 -7.84 6.03
N ASN A 18 -7.26 -8.75 5.19
CA ASN A 18 -8.69 -8.98 5.00
C ASN A 18 -9.37 -9.41 6.30
N ALA A 19 -8.77 -10.35 7.05
CA ALA A 19 -9.33 -10.75 8.34
C ALA A 19 -9.39 -9.61 9.36
N ARG A 20 -8.42 -8.68 9.36
CA ARG A 20 -8.44 -7.47 10.20
C ARG A 20 -9.55 -6.52 9.77
N LEU A 21 -9.74 -6.34 8.46
CA LEU A 21 -10.82 -5.52 7.90
C LEU A 21 -12.19 -6.07 8.31
N GLU A 22 -12.38 -7.39 8.25
CA GLU A 22 -13.63 -8.03 8.68
C GLU A 22 -13.88 -7.86 10.18
N ALA A 23 -12.86 -8.07 11.02
CA ALA A 23 -12.97 -7.85 12.46
C ALA A 23 -13.29 -6.39 12.80
N PHE A 24 -12.73 -5.44 12.04
CA PHE A 24 -13.07 -4.02 12.15
C PHE A 24 -14.53 -3.76 11.74
N ARG A 25 -15.00 -4.34 10.63
CA ARG A 25 -16.39 -4.20 10.17
C ARG A 25 -17.40 -4.73 11.19
N GLU A 26 -17.15 -5.89 11.77
CA GLU A 26 -17.97 -6.44 12.86
C GLU A 26 -18.07 -5.48 14.05
N ARG A 27 -16.96 -4.84 14.42
CA ARG A 27 -16.90 -3.84 15.49
C ARG A 27 -17.71 -2.58 15.15
N ALA A 28 -17.53 -2.03 13.95
CA ALA A 28 -18.26 -0.85 13.49
C ALA A 28 -19.78 -1.10 13.48
N THR A 29 -20.20 -2.26 12.97
CA THR A 29 -21.61 -2.67 12.93
C THR A 29 -22.17 -2.89 14.35
N SER A 30 -21.38 -3.50 15.24
CA SER A 30 -21.78 -3.73 16.64
C SER A 30 -21.88 -2.44 17.46
N ARG A 31 -21.07 -1.41 17.18
CA ARG A 31 -21.24 -0.06 17.74
C ARG A 31 -22.52 0.57 17.21
N PHE A 32 -22.73 0.60 15.90
CA PHE A 32 -23.90 1.22 15.29
C PHE A 32 -25.23 0.63 15.78
N THR A 33 -25.25 -0.68 16.03
CA THR A 33 -26.43 -1.39 16.56
C THR A 33 -26.63 -1.24 18.07
N ARG A 34 -25.56 -1.05 18.85
CA ARG A 34 -25.63 -0.85 20.31
C ARG A 34 -25.95 0.60 20.68
N ASP A 35 -25.50 1.55 19.87
CA ASP A 35 -25.46 2.98 20.18
C ASP A 35 -26.49 3.75 19.34
N GLY A 36 -27.75 3.30 19.34
CA GLY A 36 -28.84 3.92 18.60
C GLY A 36 -28.93 5.44 18.85
N LEU A 37 -28.26 6.20 17.98
CA LEU A 37 -28.10 7.65 17.96
C LEU A 37 -27.64 8.30 19.28
N SER A 38 -26.33 8.45 19.46
CA SER A 38 -25.73 9.63 20.10
C SER A 38 -24.29 9.79 19.58
N MET A 39 -24.02 10.89 18.89
CA MET A 39 -22.65 11.31 18.61
C MET A 39 -22.22 12.13 19.83
N ASP A 40 -21.74 11.45 20.86
CA ASP A 40 -21.18 12.12 22.04
C ASP A 40 -19.87 12.80 21.65
N GLU A 41 -19.82 14.12 21.89
CA GLU A 41 -18.65 14.97 21.69
C GLU A 41 -17.50 14.45 22.56
N ALA A 42 -16.46 13.90 21.93
CA ALA A 42 -15.25 13.51 22.62
C ALA A 42 -14.45 14.76 23.01
N ASP A 43 -14.42 15.05 24.31
CA ASP A 43 -13.66 16.13 24.93
C ASP A 43 -12.15 15.86 24.76
N GLY A 44 -11.58 16.42 23.69
CA GLY A 44 -10.20 16.19 23.26
C GLY A 44 -9.19 17.01 24.07
N VAL A 45 -8.79 16.50 25.23
CA VAL A 45 -7.52 16.93 25.85
C VAL A 45 -6.38 16.44 24.97
N GLY A 46 -5.53 17.36 24.51
CA GLY A 46 -4.45 17.11 23.54
C GLY A 46 -3.51 15.98 23.94
N GLU A 47 -3.83 14.77 23.52
CA GLU A 47 -2.92 13.65 23.51
C GLU A 47 -1.81 13.91 22.48
N PRO A 48 -0.54 13.55 22.79
CA PRO A 48 0.54 13.65 21.82
C PRO A 48 0.21 12.78 20.60
N VAL A 49 0.33 13.37 19.41
CA VAL A 49 0.17 12.69 18.12
C VAL A 49 1.09 11.47 18.11
N ALA A 50 0.51 10.27 18.08
CA ALA A 50 1.24 9.02 18.10
C ALA A 50 2.20 8.95 16.89
N SER A 51 3.42 8.46 17.11
CA SER A 51 4.31 8.15 16.00
C SER A 51 3.72 6.98 15.20
N ALA A 52 3.97 6.95 13.88
CA ALA A 52 3.58 5.83 13.03
C ALA A 52 4.00 4.48 13.65
N ALA A 53 5.18 4.40 14.28
CA ALA A 53 5.65 3.16 14.90
C ALA A 53 4.79 2.63 16.07
N THR A 54 3.93 3.46 16.66
CA THR A 54 3.08 3.12 17.81
C THR A 54 1.61 2.88 17.41
N LEU A 55 1.26 3.08 16.14
CA LEU A 55 -0.09 2.83 15.65
C LEU A 55 -0.38 1.33 15.66
N GLU A 56 -1.35 0.93 16.47
CA GLU A 56 -1.89 -0.42 16.50
C GLU A 56 -3.23 -0.45 15.80
N TYR A 57 -3.60 -1.60 15.24
CA TYR A 57 -4.95 -1.75 14.70
C TYR A 57 -5.99 -1.65 15.82
N ALA A 58 -7.10 -0.99 15.52
CA ALA A 58 -8.28 -0.85 16.38
C ALA A 58 -9.09 -2.17 16.47
N LEU A 59 -8.45 -3.26 16.91
CA LEU A 59 -9.04 -4.60 16.97
C LEU A 59 -9.77 -4.85 18.29
N PRO A 60 -10.90 -5.59 18.27
CA PRO A 60 -11.52 -6.11 19.48
C PRO A 60 -10.52 -6.88 20.35
N GLU A 61 -10.55 -6.70 21.67
CA GLU A 61 -9.61 -7.36 22.61
C GLU A 61 -9.55 -8.88 22.41
N ARG A 62 -10.72 -9.50 22.19
CA ARG A 62 -10.87 -10.94 21.92
C ARG A 62 -10.05 -11.46 20.73
N ASP A 63 -9.74 -10.59 19.76
CA ASP A 63 -9.07 -10.95 18.52
C ASP A 63 -7.58 -10.57 18.50
N ARG A 64 -7.11 -9.77 19.48
CA ARG A 64 -5.73 -9.24 19.51
C ARG A 64 -4.68 -10.35 19.52
N ASP A 65 -4.82 -11.33 20.42
CA ASP A 65 -3.87 -12.45 20.53
C ASP A 65 -3.84 -13.30 19.26
N ARG A 66 -5.01 -13.61 18.68
CA ARG A 66 -5.12 -14.34 17.42
C ARG A 66 -4.38 -13.63 16.28
N PHE A 67 -4.53 -12.31 16.15
CA PHE A 67 -3.84 -11.54 15.12
C PHE A 67 -2.33 -11.43 15.37
N ARG A 68 -1.91 -11.34 16.63
CA ARG A 68 -0.50 -11.38 17.02
C ARG A 68 0.14 -12.72 16.65
N GLU A 69 -0.49 -13.83 16.99
CA GLU A 69 -0.01 -15.17 16.65
C GLU A 69 0.12 -15.39 15.13
N ARG A 70 -0.85 -14.91 14.34
CA ARG A 70 -0.78 -14.95 12.87
C ARG A 70 0.40 -14.14 12.34
N ARG A 71 0.60 -12.93 12.87
CA ARG A 71 1.73 -12.07 12.48
C ARG A 71 3.08 -12.71 12.83
N ASP A 72 3.21 -13.26 14.03
CA ASP A 72 4.41 -13.99 14.47
C ASP A 72 4.67 -15.25 13.63
N ARG A 73 3.61 -15.91 13.15
CA ARG A 73 3.75 -17.03 12.22
C ARG A 73 4.30 -16.57 10.87
N ILE A 74 3.75 -15.51 10.28
CA ILE A 74 4.24 -14.94 9.02
C ILE A 74 5.71 -14.55 9.16
N GLU A 75 6.08 -13.85 10.23
CA GLU A 75 7.48 -13.44 10.45
C GLU A 75 8.44 -14.64 10.55
N ARG A 76 8.03 -15.71 11.24
CA ARG A 76 8.79 -16.97 11.28
C ARG A 76 8.94 -17.61 9.89
N LYS A 77 7.88 -17.62 9.08
CA LYS A 77 7.94 -18.14 7.69
C LYS A 77 8.86 -17.28 6.82
N CYS A 78 8.81 -15.95 6.96
CA CYS A 78 9.68 -15.00 6.26
C CYS A 78 11.16 -15.22 6.60
N ASN A 79 11.48 -15.43 7.88
CA ASN A 79 12.85 -15.69 8.33
C ASN A 79 13.37 -17.01 7.78
N ALA A 80 12.56 -18.07 7.85
CA ALA A 80 12.93 -19.36 7.27
C ALA A 80 13.10 -19.31 5.73
N ALA A 81 12.28 -18.53 5.03
CA ALA A 81 12.42 -18.32 3.58
C ALA A 81 13.72 -17.56 3.24
N HIS A 82 14.05 -16.54 4.03
CA HIS A 82 15.29 -15.78 3.88
C HIS A 82 16.53 -16.66 4.12
N GLU A 83 16.52 -17.51 5.14
CA GLU A 83 17.57 -18.50 5.41
C GLU A 83 17.77 -19.50 4.25
N GLN A 84 16.74 -19.72 3.45
CA GLN A 84 16.77 -20.57 2.26
C GLN A 84 17.11 -19.82 0.97
N GLY A 85 17.39 -18.51 1.06
CA GLY A 85 17.69 -17.66 -0.10
C GLY A 85 16.48 -17.33 -0.96
N VAL A 86 15.26 -17.53 -0.46
CA VAL A 86 14.03 -17.14 -1.17
C VAL A 86 13.83 -15.63 -1.00
N GLU A 87 13.71 -14.93 -2.13
CA GLU A 87 13.44 -13.51 -2.15
C GLU A 87 11.94 -13.23 -1.99
N LEU A 88 11.59 -12.43 -0.97
CA LEU A 88 10.21 -12.02 -0.69
C LEU A 88 10.06 -10.54 -1.02
N ARG A 89 9.37 -10.21 -2.12
CA ARG A 89 9.35 -8.86 -2.69
C ARG A 89 8.70 -7.83 -1.77
N LEU A 90 7.62 -8.21 -1.07
CA LEU A 90 7.01 -7.32 -0.09
C LEU A 90 7.98 -7.02 1.06
N ARG A 91 8.74 -8.01 1.53
CA ARG A 91 9.76 -7.82 2.58
C ARG A 91 10.88 -6.91 2.10
N ASN A 92 11.35 -7.10 0.86
CA ASN A 92 12.37 -6.25 0.26
C ASN A 92 11.88 -4.82 0.09
N LEU A 93 10.64 -4.62 -0.36
CA LEU A 93 10.01 -3.30 -0.48
C LEU A 93 9.96 -2.59 0.89
N VAL A 94 9.46 -3.29 1.92
CA VAL A 94 9.36 -2.76 3.29
C VAL A 94 10.73 -2.33 3.82
N ASN A 95 11.76 -3.16 3.63
CA ASN A 95 13.12 -2.85 4.08
C ASN A 95 13.75 -1.70 3.29
N THR A 96 13.55 -1.65 1.97
CA THR A 96 14.15 -0.66 1.07
C THR A 96 13.62 0.75 1.34
N PHE A 97 12.32 0.88 1.59
CA PHE A 97 11.65 2.16 1.83
C PHE A 97 11.48 2.48 3.33
N GLY A 98 12.05 1.68 4.23
CA GLY A 98 11.97 1.90 5.67
C GLY A 98 10.53 1.87 6.23
N LEU A 99 9.65 1.09 5.60
CA LEU A 99 8.23 1.08 5.91
C LEU A 99 8.00 0.53 7.32
N GLN A 100 7.42 1.35 8.18
CA GLN A 100 6.94 0.89 9.49
C GLN A 100 5.73 -0.05 9.34
N PRO A 101 5.41 -0.89 10.34
CA PRO A 101 4.32 -1.85 10.24
C PRO A 101 2.98 -1.28 9.74
N PRO A 102 2.52 -0.09 10.17
CA PRO A 102 1.28 0.48 9.62
C PRO A 102 1.38 0.86 8.15
N HIS A 103 2.54 1.31 7.67
CA HIS A 103 2.72 1.62 6.25
C HIS A 103 2.59 0.36 5.39
N ARG A 104 3.23 -0.74 5.79
CA ARG A 104 3.06 -2.04 5.14
C ARG A 104 1.59 -2.44 5.13
N ASP A 105 0.94 -2.30 6.27
CA ASP A 105 -0.43 -2.74 6.46
C ASP A 105 -1.42 -1.90 5.61
N VAL A 106 -1.22 -0.59 5.49
CA VAL A 106 -1.95 0.28 4.55
C VAL A 106 -1.70 -0.12 3.09
N LEU A 107 -0.44 -0.40 2.71
CA LEU A 107 -0.10 -0.83 1.35
C LEU A 107 -0.81 -2.14 0.98
N VAL A 108 -0.81 -3.13 1.88
CA VAL A 108 -1.48 -4.42 1.65
C VAL A 108 -3.00 -4.23 1.58
N VAL A 109 -3.59 -3.38 2.43
CA VAL A 109 -5.04 -3.05 2.35
C VAL A 109 -5.39 -2.39 1.02
N ALA A 110 -4.56 -1.46 0.53
CA ALA A 110 -4.75 -0.83 -0.78
C ALA A 110 -4.63 -1.80 -1.96
N LEU A 111 -3.89 -2.90 -1.79
CA LEU A 111 -3.71 -3.95 -2.78
C LEU A 111 -4.87 -4.95 -2.81
N LEU A 112 -5.60 -5.15 -1.70
CA LEU A 112 -6.65 -6.17 -1.56
C LEU A 112 -7.68 -6.18 -2.71
N PRO A 113 -8.24 -5.03 -3.15
CA PRO A 113 -9.25 -5.01 -4.22
C PRO A 113 -8.74 -5.59 -5.55
N ASP A 114 -7.43 -5.55 -5.78
CA ASP A 114 -6.81 -6.06 -7.00
C ASP A 114 -6.59 -7.59 -6.94
N LEU A 115 -6.71 -8.21 -5.75
CA LEU A 115 -6.41 -9.64 -5.52
C LEU A 115 -7.62 -10.47 -5.08
N ASP A 116 -8.59 -9.85 -4.40
CA ASP A 116 -9.78 -10.53 -3.91
C ASP A 116 -11.04 -9.70 -4.24
N PRO A 117 -11.84 -10.11 -5.24
CA PRO A 117 -13.07 -9.41 -5.58
C PRO A 117 -14.09 -9.41 -4.43
N GLY A 118 -14.06 -10.39 -3.51
CA GLY A 118 -14.95 -10.44 -2.36
C GLY A 118 -14.70 -9.35 -1.31
N VAL A 119 -13.50 -8.78 -1.29
CA VAL A 119 -13.16 -7.64 -0.41
C VAL A 119 -13.83 -6.35 -0.87
N THR A 120 -14.05 -6.20 -2.18
CA THR A 120 -14.67 -5.03 -2.78
C THR A 120 -16.07 -4.75 -2.23
N ASP A 121 -16.87 -5.81 -2.05
CA ASP A 121 -18.21 -5.70 -1.46
C ASP A 121 -18.15 -5.25 0.00
N SER A 122 -17.14 -5.73 0.73
CA SER A 122 -16.93 -5.38 2.14
C SER A 122 -16.42 -3.94 2.30
N MET A 123 -15.59 -3.45 1.38
CA MET A 123 -15.11 -2.06 1.37
C MET A 123 -16.21 -1.06 1.02
N THR A 124 -17.04 -1.36 0.02
CA THR A 124 -18.16 -0.49 -0.40
C THR A 124 -19.15 -0.21 0.73
N GLY A 125 -19.30 -1.15 1.67
CA GLY A 125 -20.13 -0.97 2.86
C GLY A 125 -19.45 -0.22 4.01
N LEU A 126 -18.12 -0.08 3.98
CA LEU A 126 -17.32 0.63 4.98
C LEU A 126 -16.99 2.06 4.55
N THR A 127 -16.87 2.31 3.26
CA THR A 127 -16.75 3.65 2.71
C THR A 127 -18.14 4.29 2.67
N ASP A 128 -18.28 5.52 3.16
CA ASP A 128 -19.54 6.28 3.01
C ASP A 128 -19.92 6.48 1.53
N GLU A 129 -18.94 6.36 0.63
CA GLU A 129 -19.11 6.31 -0.81
C GLU A 129 -19.43 4.89 -1.31
N ARG A 130 -20.70 4.65 -1.63
CA ARG A 130 -21.19 3.38 -2.18
C ARG A 130 -20.68 3.04 -3.58
N SER A 131 -19.98 3.94 -4.24
CA SER A 131 -19.40 3.71 -5.58
C SER A 131 -17.94 3.27 -5.53
N THR A 132 -17.32 3.28 -4.36
CA THR A 132 -15.86 3.16 -4.24
C THR A 132 -15.49 1.76 -3.80
N THR A 133 -14.81 1.03 -4.68
CA THR A 133 -14.35 -0.35 -4.48
C THR A 133 -12.96 -0.45 -3.85
N ARG A 134 -12.38 0.70 -3.52
CA ARG A 134 -11.02 0.87 -3.01
C ARG A 134 -11.07 1.54 -1.63
N PRO A 135 -10.04 1.35 -0.79
CA PRO A 135 -10.02 2.02 0.50
C PRO A 135 -9.82 3.53 0.32
N THR A 136 -10.47 4.31 1.20
CA THR A 136 -10.24 5.76 1.31
C THR A 136 -9.20 6.05 2.39
N VAL A 137 -8.66 7.28 2.41
CA VAL A 137 -7.76 7.75 3.48
C VAL A 137 -8.42 7.62 4.85
N GLY A 138 -9.72 7.97 4.94
CA GLY A 138 -10.50 7.81 6.16
C GLY A 138 -10.59 6.36 6.62
N LEU A 139 -10.92 5.43 5.71
CA LEU A 139 -10.98 4.01 6.04
C LEU A 139 -9.62 3.48 6.50
N CYS A 140 -8.53 3.84 5.81
CA CYS A 140 -7.19 3.46 6.23
C CYS A 140 -6.84 4.00 7.62
N ALA A 141 -7.25 5.23 7.94
CA ALA A 141 -7.02 5.82 9.25
C ALA A 141 -7.85 5.13 10.36
N ASP A 142 -9.11 4.83 10.08
CA ASP A 142 -10.03 4.17 11.00
C ASP A 142 -9.56 2.78 11.44
N LEU A 143 -8.85 2.06 10.56
CA LEU A 143 -8.26 0.76 10.90
C LEU A 143 -7.29 0.83 12.09
N PHE A 144 -6.65 1.98 12.32
CA PHE A 144 -5.69 2.20 13.41
C PHE A 144 -6.22 3.14 14.51
N ALA A 145 -7.46 3.63 14.39
CA ALA A 145 -8.00 4.66 15.27
C ALA A 145 -8.86 4.08 16.39
N ASP A 146 -8.28 4.00 17.60
CA ASP A 146 -9.04 3.85 18.84
C ASP A 146 -9.26 5.19 19.57
N SER A 147 -8.62 6.28 19.11
CA SER A 147 -8.79 7.66 19.59
C SER A 147 -8.64 8.69 18.46
N PRO A 148 -9.12 9.94 18.63
CA PRO A 148 -8.92 11.01 17.64
C PRO A 148 -7.45 11.31 17.33
N ALA A 149 -6.56 11.19 18.33
CA ALA A 149 -5.13 11.39 18.13
C ALA A 149 -4.50 10.27 17.30
N ALA A 150 -4.92 9.02 17.51
CA ALA A 150 -4.52 7.89 16.69
C ALA A 150 -5.02 8.03 15.25
N PHE A 151 -6.27 8.48 15.06
CA PHE A 151 -6.82 8.77 13.74
C PHE A 151 -5.98 9.81 12.97
N ALA A 152 -5.71 10.98 13.59
CA ALA A 152 -4.90 12.02 12.96
C ALA A 152 -3.49 11.52 12.60
N SER A 153 -2.91 10.67 13.44
CA SER A 153 -1.61 10.05 13.20
C SER A 153 -1.66 9.04 12.05
N ALA A 154 -2.74 8.28 11.93
CA ALA A 154 -2.94 7.32 10.85
C ALA A 154 -3.21 8.01 9.50
N VAL A 155 -3.91 9.15 9.48
CA VAL A 155 -4.06 10.00 8.28
C VAL A 155 -2.69 10.44 7.75
N ARG A 156 -1.73 10.77 8.63
CA ARG A 156 -0.37 11.17 8.23
C ARG A 156 0.42 10.07 7.53
N LEU A 157 0.03 8.80 7.65
CA LEU A 157 0.62 7.70 6.86
C LEU A 157 0.35 7.87 5.36
N LEU A 158 -0.59 8.73 4.98
CA LEU A 158 -1.00 9.00 3.61
C LEU A 158 -0.83 10.48 3.25
N PHE A 159 0.05 11.20 3.95
CA PHE A 159 0.45 12.55 3.55
C PHE A 159 1.68 12.50 2.64
N ASP A 160 1.95 13.60 1.93
CA ASP A 160 3.02 13.69 0.94
C ASP A 160 4.41 13.31 1.50
N GLU A 161 4.66 13.57 2.79
CA GLU A 161 5.93 13.21 3.46
C GLU A 161 5.97 11.77 4.01
N SER A 162 4.91 10.99 3.81
CA SER A 162 4.92 9.56 4.13
C SER A 162 5.76 8.81 3.12
N PRO A 163 6.56 7.81 3.54
CA PRO A 163 7.31 6.97 2.60
C PRO A 163 6.41 6.23 1.60
N LEU A 164 5.12 6.10 1.87
CA LEU A 164 4.16 5.53 0.91
C LEU A 164 3.89 6.46 -0.29
N VAL A 165 3.82 7.76 -0.04
CA VAL A 165 3.48 8.77 -1.06
C VAL A 165 4.75 9.31 -1.69
N ASP A 166 5.77 9.65 -0.89
CA ASP A 166 7.06 10.20 -1.35
C ASP A 166 7.80 9.26 -2.33
N ALA A 167 7.65 7.94 -2.16
CA ALA A 167 8.24 6.95 -3.05
C ALA A 167 7.28 6.43 -4.16
N ASP A 168 6.14 7.09 -4.36
CA ASP A 168 5.00 6.64 -5.18
C ASP A 168 4.74 5.13 -5.05
N LEU A 169 4.61 4.66 -3.81
CA LEU A 169 4.17 3.29 -3.55
C LEU A 169 2.65 3.18 -3.65
N VAL A 170 1.97 4.24 -3.25
CA VAL A 170 0.53 4.43 -3.38
C VAL A 170 0.23 5.76 -4.06
N THR A 171 -0.85 5.77 -4.83
CA THR A 171 -1.43 6.96 -5.43
C THR A 171 -2.70 7.34 -4.69
N LEU A 172 -2.83 8.63 -4.41
CA LEU A 172 -3.99 9.23 -3.75
C LEU A 172 -4.81 10.00 -4.77
N LYS A 173 -5.97 9.46 -5.12
CA LYS A 173 -6.93 10.14 -5.99
C LYS A 173 -7.90 10.94 -5.13
N ARG A 174 -7.71 12.25 -5.07
CA ARG A 174 -8.64 13.16 -4.40
C ARG A 174 -9.94 13.30 -5.20
N PRO A 175 -11.07 13.62 -4.54
CA PRO A 175 -12.30 13.97 -5.23
C PRO A 175 -12.09 15.19 -6.13
N ASP A 176 -12.87 15.29 -7.21
CA ASP A 176 -12.80 16.43 -8.14
C ASP A 176 -13.31 17.74 -7.49
N ASP A 177 -14.08 17.63 -6.41
CA ASP A 177 -14.55 18.76 -5.62
C ASP A 177 -13.42 19.29 -4.71
N PRO A 178 -12.95 20.54 -4.91
CA PRO A 178 -11.90 21.13 -4.09
C PRO A 178 -12.30 21.38 -2.63
N SER A 179 -13.59 21.28 -2.30
CA SER A 179 -14.11 21.38 -0.93
C SER A 179 -14.21 20.04 -0.21
N ALA A 180 -14.02 18.93 -0.93
CA ALA A 180 -14.09 17.60 -0.35
C ALA A 180 -12.93 17.33 0.63
N SER A 181 -13.21 16.50 1.63
CA SER A 181 -12.22 16.16 2.64
C SER A 181 -11.11 15.30 2.05
N ILE A 182 -9.88 15.45 2.57
CA ILE A 182 -8.78 14.52 2.25
C ILE A 182 -9.12 13.07 2.64
N LEU A 183 -10.03 12.88 3.60
CA LEU A 183 -10.48 11.57 4.06
C LEU A 183 -11.25 10.79 3.00
N GLU A 184 -11.86 11.48 2.04
CA GLU A 184 -12.59 10.91 0.90
C GLU A 184 -11.63 10.47 -0.23
N GLY A 185 -10.35 10.85 -0.15
CA GLY A 185 -9.35 10.46 -1.14
C GLY A 185 -9.20 8.95 -1.25
N VAL A 186 -9.25 8.42 -2.46
CA VAL A 186 -9.09 6.99 -2.74
C VAL A 186 -7.60 6.62 -2.77
N VAL A 187 -7.25 5.54 -2.08
CA VAL A 187 -5.90 4.99 -2.01
C VAL A 187 -5.79 3.80 -2.97
N ALA A 188 -4.81 3.83 -3.87
CA ALA A 188 -4.49 2.72 -4.76
C ALA A 188 -3.00 2.44 -4.77
N VAL A 189 -2.60 1.18 -4.95
CA VAL A 189 -1.18 0.83 -5.16
C VAL A 189 -0.79 1.20 -6.58
N GLU A 190 0.37 1.83 -6.76
CA GLU A 190 0.88 2.21 -8.07
C GLU A 190 1.12 0.98 -8.95
N ASP A 191 0.80 1.05 -10.25
CA ASP A 191 0.82 -0.11 -11.14
C ASP A 191 2.19 -0.81 -11.18
N ARG A 192 3.28 -0.02 -11.14
CA ARG A 192 4.66 -0.55 -11.09
C ARG A 192 4.89 -1.42 -9.84
N ILE A 193 4.36 -0.99 -8.70
CA ILE A 193 4.49 -1.69 -7.42
C ILE A 193 3.58 -2.91 -7.39
N ARG A 194 2.36 -2.79 -7.93
CA ARG A 194 1.44 -3.92 -8.09
C ARG A 194 2.08 -5.03 -8.93
N SER A 195 2.63 -4.70 -10.11
CA SER A 195 3.34 -5.64 -10.96
C SER A 195 4.55 -6.27 -10.26
N TYR A 196 5.36 -5.45 -9.58
CA TYR A 196 6.49 -5.95 -8.80
C TYR A 196 6.05 -6.95 -7.73
N LEU A 197 5.06 -6.62 -6.90
CA LEU A 197 4.57 -7.49 -5.82
C LEU A 197 4.00 -8.81 -6.35
N LEU A 198 3.36 -8.80 -7.52
CA LEU A 198 2.79 -10.00 -8.15
C LEU A 198 3.83 -10.87 -8.87
N GLY A 199 5.12 -10.59 -8.73
CA GLY A 199 6.16 -11.43 -9.32
C GLY A 199 6.54 -11.05 -10.75
N SER A 200 6.06 -9.92 -11.28
CA SER A 200 6.53 -9.41 -12.58
C SER A 200 7.85 -8.66 -12.38
N ASP A 201 8.94 -9.17 -12.93
CA ASP A 201 10.20 -8.43 -13.03
C ASP A 201 10.08 -7.42 -14.18
N GLY A 202 9.71 -6.18 -13.84
CA GLY A 202 9.34 -5.17 -14.83
C GLY A 202 10.51 -4.67 -15.68
N LEU A 203 10.25 -4.48 -16.96
CA LEU A 203 10.38 -3.15 -17.56
C LEU A 203 8.97 -2.72 -18.00
N ASP A 204 8.64 -1.45 -17.83
CA ASP A 204 7.40 -0.85 -18.35
C ASP A 204 7.28 -1.15 -19.87
N PRO A 205 6.14 -1.64 -20.39
CA PRO A 205 5.96 -1.94 -21.82
C PRO A 205 6.25 -0.74 -22.74
N ALA A 206 5.98 0.48 -22.27
CA ALA A 206 6.30 1.70 -22.98
C ALA A 206 7.82 1.93 -23.02
N LEU A 207 8.53 1.59 -21.94
CA LEU A 207 9.98 1.63 -21.83
C LEU A 207 10.66 0.51 -22.63
N GLN A 208 10.11 -0.71 -22.64
CA GLN A 208 10.59 -1.81 -23.49
C GLN A 208 10.51 -1.42 -24.97
N THR A 209 9.39 -0.85 -25.40
CA THR A 209 9.22 -0.38 -26.79
C THR A 209 10.19 0.75 -27.14
N HIS A 210 10.55 1.61 -26.18
CA HIS A 210 11.52 2.70 -26.41
C HIS A 210 12.96 2.18 -26.48
N LEU A 211 13.33 1.25 -25.59
CA LEU A 211 14.66 0.62 -25.55
C LEU A 211 14.91 -0.25 -26.78
N GLU A 212 13.91 -0.95 -27.31
CA GLU A 212 13.99 -1.70 -28.57
C GLU A 212 14.14 -0.78 -29.81
N ARG A 213 13.64 0.46 -29.74
CA ARG A 213 13.80 1.46 -30.80
C ARG A 213 15.17 2.12 -30.77
N GLU A 214 15.70 2.44 -29.58
CA GLU A 214 17.03 3.04 -29.44
C GLU A 214 18.16 2.07 -29.77
N THR A 215 18.01 0.78 -29.40
CA THR A 215 19.00 -0.26 -29.77
C THR A 215 19.09 -0.46 -31.28
N ARG A 216 17.98 -0.32 -32.03
CA ARG A 216 18.00 -0.35 -33.51
C ARG A 216 18.71 0.84 -34.14
N ILE A 217 18.78 2.00 -33.46
CA ILE A 217 19.45 3.20 -33.96
C ILE A 217 20.97 3.09 -33.75
N GLN A 218 21.42 2.43 -32.69
CA GLN A 218 22.85 2.27 -32.38
C GLN A 218 23.56 1.17 -33.19
N ASP A 219 22.82 0.22 -33.77
CA ASP A 219 23.37 -0.80 -34.67
C ASP A 219 23.54 -0.32 -36.13
N GLN A 220 23.26 0.95 -36.42
CA GLN A 220 23.68 1.55 -37.68
C GLN A 220 25.18 1.89 -37.58
N PRO A 221 26.07 1.23 -38.34
CA PRO A 221 27.48 1.60 -38.32
C PRO A 221 27.62 3.04 -38.80
N LEU A 222 28.13 3.91 -37.92
CA LEU A 222 28.54 5.27 -38.26
C LEU A 222 29.68 5.18 -39.30
N THR A 223 29.33 5.24 -40.58
CA THR A 223 30.30 5.46 -41.66
C THR A 223 30.80 6.89 -41.53
N ILE A 224 31.97 7.08 -40.91
CA ILE A 224 32.70 8.34 -41.01
C ILE A 224 33.37 8.35 -42.38
N GLU A 225 32.63 8.77 -43.41
CA GLU A 225 33.22 9.13 -44.70
C GLU A 225 33.89 10.51 -44.57
N ASP A 226 35.18 10.42 -44.26
CA ASP A 226 36.29 11.14 -44.89
C ASP A 226 36.17 12.67 -45.04
N ALA A 227 36.60 13.37 -43.98
CA ALA A 227 37.06 14.75 -44.06
C ALA A 227 38.50 14.81 -44.62
N THR A 228 38.66 14.60 -45.92
CA THR A 228 39.91 14.95 -46.62
C THR A 228 39.63 15.83 -47.83
N ARG A 229 39.41 17.13 -47.59
CA ARG A 229 39.46 18.15 -48.63
C ARG A 229 40.69 19.05 -48.42
N PRO A 230 41.75 18.94 -49.24
CA PRO A 230 42.91 19.82 -49.11
C PRO A 230 42.60 21.25 -49.61
N PRO A 231 43.40 22.25 -49.19
CA PRO A 231 43.10 23.67 -49.42
C PRO A 231 43.35 24.08 -50.88
N ARG A 232 42.56 25.05 -51.34
CA ARG A 232 42.66 25.66 -52.66
C ARG A 232 43.95 26.49 -52.79
N THR A 233 44.65 26.34 -53.90
CA THR A 233 45.65 27.32 -54.36
C THR A 233 45.61 27.46 -55.88
N CYS A 234 45.48 28.73 -56.31
CA CYS A 234 45.63 29.34 -57.64
C CYS A 234 44.77 28.85 -58.81
#